data_AF-A0A9E2PMS4-F1
#
_entry.id   AF-A0A9E2PMS4-F1
#
_cell.length_a   1.000
_cell.length_b   1.000
_cell.length_c   1.000
_cell.angle_alpha   90.00
_cell.angle_beta   90.00
_cell.angle_gamma   90.00
#
_symmetry.space_group_name_H-M   'P 1'
#
loop_
_entity.id
_entity.type
_entity.pdbx_description
1 polymer ?
#
loop_
_entity_poly.entity_id
_entity_poly.type
_entity_poly.pdbx_seq_one_letter_code
_entity_poly.pdbx_strand_id
1 'polypeptide(L)'
;MKSSFPILQIIKREGNLAPYDRDRISTAIFRAMASLGQGDRAQADSLALDVERALIAAYGTDATPSVEEIQDIVEETFMARGAIKTARAYIIYRNQRAQARTARAYAFEVTDNIPYKKIYEVLRWNMDHGCDSISDLNALIAGGHFPRLVRKADRRYDEELAECAAKILERQDAIRLVIVTGPASS
;
A
#
# COMPACT_ATOMS: atom_id res chain seq x y z
N MET A 1 25.54 15.32 32.26
CA MET A 1 24.27 16.02 32.52
C MET A 1 23.23 15.48 31.53
N LYS A 2 22.14 14.88 32.01
CA LYS A 2 21.05 14.43 31.12
C LYS A 2 20.34 15.69 30.63
N SER A 3 20.60 16.13 29.40
CA SER A 3 19.76 17.14 28.75
C SER A 3 18.35 16.57 28.68
N SER A 4 17.45 17.11 29.50
CA SER A 4 16.04 16.76 29.49
C SER A 4 15.50 17.19 28.13
N PHE A 5 15.26 16.22 27.25
CA PHE A 5 14.64 16.50 25.96
C PHE A 5 13.18 16.93 26.23
N PRO A 6 12.76 18.12 25.78
CA PRO A 6 11.47 18.68 26.19
C PRO A 6 10.27 17.94 25.60
N ILE A 7 10.42 17.36 24.41
CA ILE A 7 9.33 16.69 23.71
C ILE A 7 9.30 15.23 24.17
N LEU A 8 8.44 14.94 25.13
CA LEU A 8 8.29 13.61 25.72
C LEU A 8 7.30 12.74 24.94
N GLN A 9 6.31 13.37 24.29
CA GLN A 9 5.20 12.69 23.62
C GLN A 9 4.92 13.28 22.25
N ILE A 10 4.31 12.45 21.40
CA ILE A 10 3.87 12.81 20.06
C ILE A 10 2.44 12.33 19.84
N ILE A 11 1.67 13.07 19.04
CA ILE A 11 0.33 12.65 18.60
C ILE A 11 0.49 11.77 17.35
N LYS A 12 0.12 10.49 17.45
CA LYS A 12 0.04 9.60 16.29
C LYS A 12 -1.09 10.05 15.36
N ARG A 13 -1.03 9.58 14.11
CA ARG A 13 -2.04 9.85 13.07
C ARG A 13 -3.48 9.48 13.46
N GLU A 14 -3.63 8.50 14.33
CA GLU A 14 -4.94 8.05 14.85
C GLU A 14 -5.44 8.92 16.03
N GLY A 15 -4.71 9.98 16.40
CA GLY A 15 -5.01 10.84 17.55
C GLY A 15 -4.42 10.36 18.88
N ASN A 16 -3.91 9.12 18.93
CA ASN A 16 -3.36 8.53 20.15
C ASN A 16 -1.96 9.08 20.50
N LEU A 17 -1.70 9.31 21.78
CA LEU A 17 -0.38 9.71 22.27
C LEU A 17 0.62 8.55 22.26
N ALA A 18 1.89 8.86 21.99
CA ALA A 18 3.00 7.91 22.07
C ALA A 18 4.27 8.61 22.54
N PRO A 19 5.20 7.87 23.18
CA PRO A 19 6.49 8.45 23.57
C PRO A 19 7.30 8.86 22.34
N TYR A 20 7.96 10.01 22.42
CA TYR A 20 8.92 10.44 21.43
C TYR A 20 10.11 9.49 21.40
N ASP A 21 10.56 9.15 20.19
CA ASP A 21 11.71 8.26 19.99
C ASP A 21 12.48 8.70 18.73
N ARG A 22 13.64 9.34 18.96
CA ARG A 22 14.54 9.78 17.90
C ARG A 22 15.02 8.62 17.03
N ASP A 23 15.16 7.41 17.56
CA ASP A 23 15.65 6.26 16.79
C ASP A 23 14.70 5.90 15.65
N ARG A 24 13.40 6.19 15.81
CA ARG A 24 12.41 6.04 14.73
C ARG A 24 12.64 7.02 13.60
N ILE A 25 13.04 8.25 13.91
CA ILE A 25 13.39 9.26 12.91
C ILE A 25 14.65 8.80 12.18
N SER A 26 15.72 8.46 12.92
CA SER A 26 16.97 7.95 12.33
C SER A 26 16.72 6.74 11.43
N THR A 27 15.92 5.76 11.89
CA THR A 27 15.58 4.57 11.10
C THR A 27 14.82 4.92 9.82
N ALA A 28 13.90 5.89 9.86
CA ALA A 28 13.18 6.33 8.67
C ALA A 28 14.11 7.02 7.67
N ILE A 29 15.00 7.89 8.15
CA ILE A 29 16.02 8.57 7.35
C ILE A 29 16.97 7.55 6.73
N PHE A 30 17.47 6.60 7.51
CA PHE A 30 18.35 5.55 7.04
C PHE A 30 17.71 4.72 5.92
N ARG A 31 16.44 4.33 6.06
CA ARG A 31 15.71 3.57 5.02
C ARG A 31 15.51 4.38 3.74
N ALA A 32 15.24 5.68 3.87
CA ALA A 32 15.18 6.58 2.73
C ALA A 32 16.53 6.68 2.01
N MET A 33 17.62 6.86 2.74
CA MET A 33 18.98 6.91 2.17
C MET A 33 19.35 5.57 1.51
N ALA A 34 19.08 4.45 2.17
CA ALA A 34 19.36 3.11 1.66
C ALA A 34 18.65 2.84 0.32
N SER A 35 17.45 3.40 0.11
CA SER A 35 16.74 3.31 -1.18
C SER A 35 17.48 3.97 -2.36
N LEU A 36 18.40 4.90 -2.08
CA LEU A 36 19.27 5.53 -3.07
C LEU A 36 20.60 4.77 -3.26
N GLY A 37 20.79 3.65 -2.55
CA GLY A 37 22.08 2.96 -2.47
C GLY A 37 23.16 3.80 -1.77
N GLN A 38 22.75 4.76 -0.94
CA GLN A 38 23.62 5.69 -0.22
C GLN A 38 23.31 5.68 1.27
N GLY A 39 24.24 6.17 2.09
CA GLY A 39 23.99 6.45 3.50
C GLY A 39 24.40 5.35 4.47
N ASP A 40 25.05 5.79 5.54
CA ASP A 40 25.40 4.98 6.69
C ASP A 40 24.53 5.39 7.89
N ARG A 41 24.35 4.48 8.86
CA ARG A 41 23.59 4.72 10.08
C ARG A 41 24.10 5.94 10.84
N ALA A 42 25.41 6.16 10.88
CA ALA A 42 26.00 7.34 11.52
C ALA A 42 25.52 8.66 10.90
N GLN A 43 25.35 8.70 9.57
CA GLN A 43 24.85 9.89 8.88
C GLN A 43 23.36 10.11 9.15
N ALA A 44 22.57 9.03 9.20
CA ALA A 44 21.15 9.10 9.56
C ALA A 44 20.94 9.57 11.01
N ASP A 45 21.78 9.11 11.95
CA ASP A 45 21.75 9.55 13.35
C ASP A 45 22.13 11.02 13.48
N SER A 46 23.14 11.48 12.74
CA SER A 46 23.50 12.91 12.70
C SER A 46 22.34 13.74 12.19
N LEU A 47 21.70 13.35 11.09
CA LEU A 47 20.55 14.07 10.55
C LEU A 47 19.36 14.06 11.51
N ALA A 48 19.12 12.96 12.22
CA ALA A 48 18.07 12.88 13.22
C ALA A 48 18.32 13.83 14.41
N LEU A 49 19.58 14.05 14.80
CA LEU A 49 19.95 15.06 15.80
C LEU A 49 19.64 16.49 15.34
N ASP A 50 19.82 16.77 14.05
CA ASP A 50 19.51 18.10 13.52
C ASP A 50 18.00 18.36 13.46
N VAL A 51 17.24 17.34 13.05
CA VAL A 51 15.76 17.35 13.12
C VAL A 51 15.31 17.55 14.57
N GLU A 52 15.93 16.86 15.52
CA GLU A 52 15.63 16.97 16.95
C GLU A 52 15.85 18.42 17.45
N ARG A 53 16.92 19.09 17.01
CA ARG A 53 17.17 20.51 17.33
C ARG A 53 16.15 21.45 16.68
N ALA A 54 15.79 21.20 15.41
CA ALA A 54 14.78 21.98 14.71
C ALA A 54 13.39 21.83 15.37
N LEU A 55 13.07 20.62 15.85
CA LEU A 55 11.85 20.31 16.58
C LEU A 55 11.74 21.13 17.87
N ILE A 56 12.83 21.16 18.67
CA ILE A 56 12.89 21.98 19.89
C ILE A 56 12.71 23.46 19.56
N ALA A 57 13.37 23.96 18.51
CA ALA A 57 13.30 25.36 18.13
C ALA A 57 11.90 25.79 17.66
N ALA A 58 11.17 24.91 16.97
CA ALA A 58 9.84 25.19 16.46
C ALA A 58 8.75 25.14 17.53
N TYR A 59 8.84 24.21 18.47
CA TYR A 59 7.75 23.85 19.38
C TYR A 59 7.99 24.21 20.85
N GLY A 60 9.22 24.58 21.23
CA GLY A 60 9.55 24.94 22.62
C GLY A 60 9.53 23.76 23.58
N THR A 61 9.33 24.03 24.88
CA THR A 61 9.53 23.03 25.95
C THR A 61 8.31 22.18 26.31
N ASP A 62 7.10 22.55 25.92
CA ASP A 62 5.83 21.94 26.39
C ASP A 62 4.87 21.50 25.26
N ALA A 63 5.41 21.29 24.07
CA ALA A 63 4.61 20.94 22.91
C ALA A 63 4.57 19.43 22.65
N THR A 64 3.43 18.98 22.14
CA THR A 64 3.19 17.59 21.73
C THR A 64 2.95 17.55 20.22
N PRO A 65 4.02 17.58 19.40
CA PRO A 65 3.87 17.62 17.95
C PRO A 65 3.25 16.31 17.43
N SER A 66 2.48 16.42 16.38
CA SER A 66 1.96 15.28 15.64
C SER A 66 3.06 14.62 14.80
N VAL A 67 2.81 13.36 14.44
CA VAL A 67 3.69 12.60 13.55
C VAL A 67 3.84 13.27 12.17
N GLU A 68 2.85 14.01 11.68
CA GLU A 68 2.96 14.74 10.40
C GLU A 68 3.81 16.01 10.55
N GLU A 69 3.64 16.78 11.61
CA GLU A 69 4.48 17.96 11.87
C GLU A 69 5.96 17.61 12.02
N ILE A 70 6.28 16.47 12.66
CA ILE A 70 7.65 15.95 12.72
C ILE A 70 8.16 15.61 11.31
N GLN A 71 7.32 15.06 10.43
CA GLN A 71 7.73 14.75 9.04
C GLN A 71 8.02 16.02 8.25
N ASP A 72 7.22 17.08 8.43
CA ASP A 72 7.43 18.35 7.74
C ASP A 72 8.75 18.99 8.18
N ILE A 73 9.07 18.96 9.49
CA ILE A 73 10.36 19.43 10.01
C ILE A 73 11.53 18.59 9.48
N VAL A 74 11.37 17.28 9.30
CA VAL A 74 12.41 16.44 8.67
C VAL A 74 12.69 16.91 7.24
N GLU A 75 11.64 17.20 6.47
CA GLU A 75 11.77 17.65 5.08
C GLU A 75 12.41 19.04 5.00
N GLU A 76 11.98 19.99 5.84
CA GLU A 76 12.56 21.33 5.94
C GLU A 76 14.04 21.27 6.34
N THR A 77 14.40 20.42 7.31
CA THR A 77 15.79 20.24 7.75
C THR A 77 16.68 19.75 6.61
N PHE A 78 16.16 18.85 5.77
CA PHE A 78 16.90 18.38 4.59
C PHE A 78 17.05 19.45 3.51
N MET A 79 16.02 20.27 3.29
CA MET A 79 16.10 21.39 2.36
C MET A 79 17.10 22.45 2.84
N ALA A 80 17.06 22.81 4.13
CA ALA A 80 17.98 23.78 4.74
C ALA A 80 19.45 23.35 4.67
N ARG A 81 19.73 22.04 4.72
CA ARG A 81 21.08 21.49 4.55
C ARG A 81 21.52 21.31 3.10
N GLY A 82 20.68 21.63 2.12
CA GLY A 82 20.97 21.37 0.70
C GLY A 82 20.98 19.88 0.33
N ALA A 83 20.44 19.01 1.20
CA ALA A 83 20.40 17.56 1.00
C ALA A 83 19.21 17.14 0.12
N ILE A 84 19.09 17.74 -1.08
CA ILE A 84 17.92 17.63 -1.96
C ILE A 84 17.64 16.17 -2.37
N LYS A 85 18.69 15.37 -2.59
CA LYS A 85 18.55 13.95 -2.94
C LYS A 85 17.93 13.14 -1.79
N THR A 86 18.41 13.38 -0.56
CA THR A 86 17.89 12.73 0.65
C THR A 86 16.45 13.15 0.94
N ALA A 87 16.12 14.44 0.76
CA ALA A 87 14.75 14.95 0.89
C ALA A 87 13.78 14.24 -0.06
N ARG A 88 14.13 14.11 -1.35
CA ARG A 88 13.31 13.40 -2.33
C ARG A 88 13.11 11.93 -1.97
N ALA A 89 14.17 11.23 -1.59
CA ALA A 89 14.06 9.82 -1.19
C ALA A 89 13.19 9.64 0.06
N TYR A 90 13.29 10.55 1.01
CA TYR A 90 12.45 10.53 2.21
C TYR A 90 10.97 10.74 1.88
N ILE A 91 10.63 11.71 1.03
CA ILE A 91 9.25 11.95 0.56
C ILE A 91 8.69 10.69 -0.13
N ILE A 92 9.47 10.07 -1.01
CA ILE A 92 9.06 8.84 -1.71
C ILE A 92 8.84 7.69 -0.70
N TYR A 93 9.78 7.47 0.22
CA TYR A 93 9.66 6.44 1.25
C TYR A 93 8.45 6.66 2.17
N ARG A 94 8.18 7.91 2.57
CA ARG A 94 7.01 8.31 3.34
C ARG A 94 5.72 7.99 2.61
N ASN A 95 5.63 8.32 1.31
CA ASN A 95 4.47 8.03 0.48
C ASN A 95 4.23 6.52 0.36
N GLN A 96 5.27 5.75 0.06
CA GLN A 96 5.19 4.28 0.03
C GLN A 96 4.72 3.68 1.36
N ARG A 97 5.22 4.20 2.50
CA ARG A 97 4.76 3.78 3.83
C ARG A 97 3.33 4.23 4.14
N ALA A 98 2.89 5.36 3.63
CA ALA A 98 1.50 5.79 3.72
C ALA A 98 0.58 4.85 2.91
N GLN A 99 0.93 4.55 1.65
CA GLN A 99 0.23 3.59 0.80
C GLN A 99 0.18 2.19 1.43
N ALA A 100 1.29 1.70 1.98
CA ALA A 100 1.33 0.41 2.66
C ALA A 100 0.46 0.38 3.95
N ARG A 101 0.27 1.52 4.62
CA ARG A 101 -0.64 1.63 5.77
C ARG A 101 -2.09 1.68 5.32
N THR A 102 -2.41 2.40 4.25
CA THR A 102 -3.73 2.37 3.63
C THR A 102 -4.07 0.95 3.18
N ALA A 103 -3.15 0.27 2.49
CA ALA A 103 -3.30 -1.12 2.11
C ALA A 103 -3.52 -2.05 3.31
N ARG A 104 -2.88 -1.79 4.46
CA ARG A 104 -3.10 -2.53 5.71
C ARG A 104 -4.40 -2.18 6.45
N ALA A 105 -4.86 -0.93 6.37
CA ALA A 105 -6.16 -0.52 6.91
C ALA A 105 -7.30 -1.17 6.10
N TYR A 106 -7.11 -1.35 4.79
CA TYR A 106 -7.98 -2.17 3.94
C TYR A 106 -7.76 -3.68 4.11
N ALA A 107 -6.64 -4.11 4.71
CA ALA A 107 -6.35 -5.52 4.95
C ALA A 107 -7.14 -6.13 6.13
N PHE A 108 -7.95 -5.36 6.85
CA PHE A 108 -8.79 -5.90 7.92
C PHE A 108 -10.05 -6.63 7.43
N GLU A 109 -10.34 -6.62 6.13
CA GLU A 109 -11.37 -7.48 5.51
C GLU A 109 -10.87 -8.38 4.37
N VAL A 110 -9.57 -8.34 4.05
CA VAL A 110 -9.00 -9.23 3.04
C VAL A 110 -8.35 -10.41 3.73
N THR A 111 -9.15 -11.45 3.94
CA THR A 111 -8.59 -12.80 4.07
C THR A 111 -7.71 -13.08 2.84
N ASP A 112 -6.58 -13.75 3.02
CA ASP A 112 -5.63 -14.24 1.99
C ASP A 112 -6.28 -15.20 0.95
N ASN A 113 -7.61 -15.24 0.90
CA ASN A 113 -8.45 -16.04 0.02
C ASN A 113 -9.01 -15.21 -1.16
N ILE A 114 -8.58 -13.97 -1.35
CA ILE A 114 -8.98 -13.18 -2.51
C ILE A 114 -8.11 -13.58 -3.71
N PRO A 115 -8.67 -14.19 -4.76
CA PRO A 115 -7.90 -14.70 -5.90
C PRO A 115 -7.51 -13.55 -6.83
N TYR A 116 -6.54 -12.71 -6.43
CA TYR A 116 -6.11 -11.53 -7.19
C TYR A 116 -5.75 -11.82 -8.65
N LYS A 117 -5.09 -12.96 -8.90
CA LYS A 117 -4.80 -13.41 -10.27
C LYS A 117 -6.07 -13.57 -11.10
N LYS A 118 -7.09 -14.22 -10.53
CA LYS A 118 -8.37 -14.46 -11.21
C LYS A 118 -9.14 -13.17 -11.42
N ILE A 119 -9.16 -12.28 -10.43
CA ILE A 119 -9.78 -10.95 -10.53
C ILE A 119 -9.15 -10.15 -11.68
N TYR A 120 -7.82 -10.16 -11.77
CA TYR A 120 -7.09 -9.47 -12.82
C TYR A 120 -7.37 -10.08 -14.21
N GLU A 121 -7.43 -11.41 -14.34
CA GLU A 121 -7.80 -12.09 -15.59
C GLU A 121 -9.23 -11.79 -16.06
N VAL A 122 -10.17 -11.65 -15.13
CA VAL A 122 -11.54 -11.23 -15.44
C VAL A 122 -11.58 -9.77 -15.86
N LEU A 123 -10.94 -8.87 -15.12
CA LEU A 123 -10.87 -7.44 -15.46
C LEU A 123 -10.22 -7.21 -16.83
N ARG A 124 -9.11 -7.89 -17.12
CA ARG A 124 -8.45 -7.79 -18.42
C ARG A 124 -9.34 -8.21 -19.57
N TRP A 125 -10.04 -9.34 -19.42
CA TRP A 125 -10.98 -9.80 -20.43
C TRP A 125 -12.13 -8.81 -20.60
N ASN A 126 -12.62 -8.19 -19.52
CA ASN A 126 -13.65 -7.17 -19.62
C ASN A 126 -13.18 -5.97 -20.44
N MET A 127 -11.95 -5.50 -20.22
CA MET A 127 -11.33 -4.42 -21.02
C MET A 127 -11.17 -4.82 -22.49
N ASP A 128 -10.68 -6.03 -22.76
CA ASP A 128 -10.53 -6.55 -24.13
C ASP A 128 -11.87 -6.68 -24.88
N HIS A 129 -12.98 -6.73 -24.14
CA HIS A 129 -14.34 -6.86 -24.67
C HIS A 129 -15.17 -5.57 -24.56
N GLY A 130 -14.58 -4.48 -24.04
CA GLY A 130 -15.24 -3.19 -23.84
C GLY A 130 -16.43 -3.27 -22.88
N CYS A 131 -16.30 -4.04 -21.80
CA CYS A 131 -17.36 -4.19 -20.80
C CYS A 131 -16.86 -3.98 -19.36
N ASP A 132 -15.75 -3.26 -19.20
CA ASP A 132 -15.16 -2.91 -17.91
C ASP A 132 -15.78 -1.66 -17.27
N SER A 133 -16.57 -0.88 -18.02
CA SER A 133 -17.32 0.27 -17.51
C SER A 133 -18.81 0.22 -17.86
N ILE A 134 -19.62 0.94 -17.08
CA ILE A 134 -21.06 1.13 -17.35
C ILE A 134 -21.27 1.84 -18.69
N SER A 135 -20.40 2.79 -19.03
CA SER A 135 -20.49 3.56 -20.28
C SER A 135 -20.31 2.64 -21.49
N ASP A 136 -19.31 1.76 -21.45
CA ASP A 136 -19.02 0.86 -22.57
C ASP A 136 -20.08 -0.24 -22.70
N LEU A 137 -20.59 -0.75 -21.57
CA LEU A 137 -21.74 -1.66 -21.56
C LEU A 137 -22.98 -1.03 -22.20
N ASN A 138 -23.30 0.21 -21.85
CA ASN A 138 -24.42 0.93 -22.45
C ASN A 138 -24.22 1.12 -23.97
N ALA A 139 -23.01 1.43 -24.40
CA ALA A 139 -22.68 1.53 -25.83
C ALA A 139 -22.86 0.20 -26.56
N LEU A 140 -22.45 -0.93 -25.95
CA LEU A 140 -22.64 -2.27 -26.51
C LEU A 140 -24.12 -2.66 -26.63
N ILE A 141 -24.94 -2.29 -25.64
CA ILE A 141 -26.40 -2.53 -25.66
C ILE A 141 -27.06 -1.70 -26.76
N ALA A 142 -26.77 -0.40 -26.81
CA ALA A 142 -27.30 0.50 -27.83
C ALA A 142 -26.88 0.06 -29.25
N GLY A 143 -25.67 -0.48 -29.40
CA GLY A 143 -25.17 -1.06 -30.65
C GLY A 143 -25.68 -2.46 -30.99
N GLY A 144 -26.54 -3.07 -30.16
CA GLY A 144 -27.08 -4.42 -30.38
C GLY A 144 -26.02 -5.54 -30.28
N HIS A 145 -24.86 -5.26 -29.68
CA HIS A 145 -23.74 -6.20 -29.57
C HIS A 145 -23.75 -7.01 -28.27
N PHE A 146 -24.64 -6.66 -27.33
CA PHE A 146 -24.77 -7.34 -26.04
C PHE A 146 -24.95 -8.86 -26.14
N PRO A 147 -25.81 -9.43 -27.03
CA PRO A 147 -25.93 -10.88 -27.16
C PRO A 147 -24.63 -11.58 -27.58
N ARG A 148 -23.74 -10.90 -28.30
CA ARG A 148 -22.42 -11.42 -28.67
C ARG A 148 -21.48 -11.43 -27.48
N LEU A 149 -21.55 -10.40 -26.62
CA LEU A 149 -20.78 -10.34 -25.38
C LEU A 149 -21.16 -11.50 -24.45
N VAL A 150 -22.47 -11.73 -24.24
CA VAL A 150 -22.98 -12.83 -23.42
C VAL A 150 -22.44 -14.18 -23.90
N ARG A 151 -22.58 -14.49 -25.20
CA ARG A 151 -22.05 -15.74 -25.77
C ARG A 151 -20.54 -15.93 -25.55
N LYS A 152 -19.77 -14.83 -25.58
CA LYS A 152 -18.33 -14.90 -25.32
C LYS A 152 -18.03 -15.15 -23.84
N ALA A 153 -18.81 -14.57 -22.94
CA ALA A 153 -18.70 -14.81 -21.49
C ALA A 153 -19.05 -16.26 -21.14
N ASP A 154 -20.17 -16.77 -21.68
CA ASP A 154 -20.61 -18.16 -21.49
C ASP A 154 -19.54 -19.15 -21.96
N ARG A 155 -19.01 -18.94 -23.17
CA ARG A 155 -17.95 -19.80 -23.71
C ARG A 155 -16.70 -19.81 -22.83
N ARG A 156 -16.29 -18.64 -22.31
CA ARG A 156 -15.14 -18.55 -21.39
C ARG A 156 -15.42 -19.36 -20.12
N TYR A 157 -16.61 -19.23 -19.56
CA TYR A 157 -17.00 -19.98 -18.37
C TYR A 157 -16.95 -21.49 -18.60
N ASP A 158 -17.48 -21.96 -19.74
CA ASP A 158 -17.46 -23.37 -20.11
C ASP A 158 -16.02 -23.90 -20.32
N GLU A 159 -15.15 -23.11 -20.96
CA GLU A 159 -13.73 -23.44 -21.13
C GLU A 159 -13.01 -23.58 -19.77
N GLU A 160 -13.25 -22.65 -18.84
CA GLU A 160 -12.66 -22.70 -17.49
C GLU A 160 -13.15 -23.91 -16.68
N LEU A 161 -14.43 -24.28 -16.82
CA LEU A 161 -14.98 -25.49 -16.21
C LEU A 161 -14.35 -26.76 -16.80
N ALA A 162 -14.19 -26.82 -18.12
CA ALA A 162 -13.57 -27.95 -18.79
C ALA A 162 -12.10 -28.15 -18.35
N GLU A 163 -11.33 -27.06 -18.24
CA GLU A 163 -9.96 -27.12 -17.72
C GLU A 163 -9.89 -27.60 -16.27
N CYS A 164 -10.83 -27.15 -15.44
CA CYS A 164 -10.92 -27.58 -14.04
C CYS A 164 -11.24 -29.08 -13.95
N ALA A 165 -12.22 -29.55 -14.73
CA ALA A 165 -12.58 -30.95 -14.81
C ALA A 165 -11.41 -31.84 -15.29
N ALA A 166 -10.67 -31.39 -16.31
CA ALA A 166 -9.48 -32.10 -16.80
C ALA A 166 -8.42 -32.30 -15.71
N LYS A 167 -8.11 -31.25 -14.93
CA LYS A 167 -7.15 -31.33 -13.82
C LYS A 167 -7.58 -32.28 -12.70
N ILE A 168 -8.89 -32.41 -12.48
CA ILE A 168 -9.44 -33.38 -11.52
C ILE A 168 -9.24 -34.80 -12.06
N LEU A 169 -9.59 -35.04 -13.32
CA LEU A 169 -9.46 -36.35 -13.97
C LEU A 169 -8.01 -36.83 -14.04
N GLU A 170 -7.05 -35.94 -14.31
CA GLU A 170 -5.61 -36.25 -14.29
C GLU A 170 -5.12 -36.80 -12.93
N ARG A 171 -5.83 -36.48 -11.85
CA ARG A 171 -5.50 -36.88 -10.48
C ARG A 171 -6.55 -37.80 -9.86
N GLN A 172 -7.34 -38.48 -10.69
CA GLN A 172 -8.46 -39.32 -10.25
C GLN A 172 -8.04 -40.38 -9.22
N ASP A 173 -6.84 -40.94 -9.33
CA ASP A 173 -6.35 -41.98 -8.42
C ASP A 173 -5.91 -41.43 -7.05
N ALA A 174 -5.67 -40.12 -6.95
CA ALA A 174 -5.19 -39.44 -5.74
C ALA A 174 -6.28 -38.62 -5.03
N ILE A 175 -7.29 -38.14 -5.76
CA ILE A 175 -8.36 -37.30 -5.22
C ILE A 175 -9.46 -38.19 -4.60
N ARG A 176 -9.77 -37.98 -3.32
CA ARG A 176 -10.82 -38.74 -2.60
C ARG A 176 -12.13 -37.98 -2.44
N LEU A 177 -12.11 -36.66 -2.59
CA LEU A 177 -13.26 -35.78 -2.41
C LEU A 177 -13.10 -34.56 -3.33
N VAL A 178 -14.17 -34.24 -4.06
CA VAL A 178 -14.30 -33.00 -4.81
C VAL A 178 -15.51 -32.25 -4.26
N ILE A 179 -15.33 -30.99 -3.89
CA ILE A 179 -16.43 -30.11 -3.49
C ILE A 179 -16.70 -29.17 -4.66
N VAL A 180 -17.88 -29.28 -5.25
CA VAL A 180 -18.35 -28.38 -6.30
C VAL A 180 -19.28 -27.36 -5.67
N THR A 181 -18.89 -26.10 -5.67
CA THR A 181 -19.71 -25.00 -5.17
C THR A 181 -20.05 -24.07 -6.33
N GLY A 182 -21.35 -23.87 -6.61
CA GLY A 182 -21.81 -22.86 -7.56
C GLY A 182 -22.07 -21.51 -6.88
N PRO A 183 -22.17 -20.42 -7.65
CA PRO A 183 -22.79 -19.20 -7.13
C PRO A 183 -24.20 -19.55 -6.65
N ALA A 184 -24.57 -19.09 -5.44
CA ALA A 184 -25.94 -19.22 -4.96
C ALA A 184 -26.85 -18.47 -5.94
N SER A 185 -27.67 -19.21 -6.68
CA SER A 185 -28.77 -18.63 -7.44
C SER A 185 -29.87 -18.30 -6.43
N SER A 186 -29.90 -17.05 -5.97
CA SER A 186 -31.07 -16.44 -5.31
C SER A 186 -31.60 -15.32 -6.17
#